data_AF-A0A5C8B2H9-F1
#
_entry.id   AF-A0A5C8B2H9-F1
#
_cell.length_a   1.000
_cell.length_b   1.000
_cell.length_c   1.000
_cell.angle_alpha   90.00
_cell.angle_beta   90.00
_cell.angle_gamma   90.00
#
_symmetry.space_group_name_H-M   'P 1'
#
loop_
_entity.id
_entity.type
_entity.pdbx_description
1 polymer ?
#
loop_
_entity_poly.entity_id
_entity_poly.type
_entity_poly.pdbx_seq_one_letter_code
_entity_poly.pdbx_strand_id
1 'polypeptide(L)'
;MTKSTLDEPKHLTCDLLVIGGGINGVGIARDAAGRGLNVILCEKDDLAAHTSSASSKLIHGGLRYLEYYEFALVRKALRERE
;
A
#
# COMPACT_ATOMS: atom_id res chain seq x y z
N MET A 1 -21.80 -42.69 6.30
CA MET A 1 -22.15 -41.91 5.09
C MET A 1 -23.08 -40.81 5.56
N THR A 2 -22.64 -39.58 5.76
CA THR A 2 -22.32 -38.59 4.71
C THR A 2 -21.17 -37.70 5.15
N LYS A 3 -20.11 -37.61 4.34
CA LYS A 3 -19.07 -36.57 4.51
C LYS A 3 -19.78 -35.23 4.33
N SER A 4 -19.77 -34.41 5.38
CA SER A 4 -20.13 -33.00 5.32
C SER A 4 -19.34 -32.35 4.19
N THR A 5 -20.05 -31.63 3.32
CA THR A 5 -19.52 -30.72 2.31
C THR A 5 -18.28 -30.00 2.85
N LEU A 6 -17.11 -30.45 2.39
CA LEU A 6 -15.89 -29.65 2.46
C LEU A 6 -16.19 -28.42 1.62
N ASP A 7 -16.12 -27.24 2.23
CA ASP A 7 -16.35 -25.95 1.59
C ASP A 7 -15.48 -25.91 0.32
N GLU A 8 -16.11 -25.89 -0.85
CA GLU A 8 -15.42 -25.80 -2.14
C GLU A 8 -14.48 -24.57 -2.10
N PRO A 9 -13.24 -24.66 -2.63
CA PRO A 9 -12.33 -23.54 -2.62
C PRO A 9 -12.97 -22.35 -3.34
N LYS A 10 -13.35 -21.32 -2.57
CA LYS A 10 -13.85 -20.07 -3.14
C LYS A 10 -12.74 -19.44 -3.98
N HIS A 11 -12.86 -19.53 -5.29
CA HIS A 11 -12.01 -18.81 -6.21
C HIS A 11 -12.25 -17.31 -6.05
N LEU A 12 -11.30 -16.62 -5.41
CA LEU A 12 -11.25 -15.17 -5.35
C LEU A 12 -10.85 -14.66 -6.74
N THR A 13 -11.81 -14.09 -7.46
CA THR A 13 -11.58 -13.38 -8.71
C THR A 13 -11.40 -11.91 -8.40
N CYS A 14 -10.28 -11.34 -8.86
CA CYS A 14 -9.98 -9.91 -8.74
C CYS A 14 -9.19 -9.46 -9.97
N ASP A 15 -9.27 -8.18 -10.30
CA ASP A 15 -8.51 -7.55 -11.37
C ASP A 15 -7.06 -7.27 -10.92
N LEU A 16 -6.87 -7.02 -9.61
CA LEU A 16 -5.57 -6.76 -9.01
C LEU A 16 -5.49 -7.35 -7.59
N LEU A 17 -4.45 -8.15 -7.35
CA LEU A 17 -4.04 -8.57 -6.01
C LEU A 17 -2.83 -7.74 -5.56
N VAL A 18 -2.97 -7.02 -4.45
CA VAL A 18 -1.89 -6.27 -3.79
C VAL A 18 -1.41 -7.05 -2.57
N ILE A 19 -0.11 -7.38 -2.53
CA ILE A 19 0.51 -8.08 -1.40
C ILE A 19 1.31 -7.07 -0.58
N GLY A 20 0.91 -6.90 0.69
CA GLY A 20 1.51 -5.97 1.65
C GLY A 20 0.61 -4.77 1.97
N GLY A 21 0.22 -4.64 3.23
CA GLY A 21 -0.59 -3.58 3.83
C GLY A 21 0.22 -2.42 4.42
N GLY A 22 1.41 -2.15 3.89
CA GLY A 22 2.15 -0.92 4.15
C GLY A 22 1.62 0.27 3.35
N ILE A 23 2.17 1.48 3.58
CA ILE A 23 1.68 2.73 2.96
C ILE A 23 1.64 2.66 1.43
N ASN A 24 2.65 2.05 0.79
CA ASN A 24 2.69 1.90 -0.66
C ASN A 24 1.59 0.97 -1.17
N GLY A 25 1.40 -0.20 -0.53
CA GLY A 25 0.41 -1.18 -0.94
C GLY A 25 -1.03 -0.66 -0.76
N VAL A 26 -1.33 -0.05 0.39
CA VAL A 26 -2.64 0.59 0.63
C VAL A 26 -2.89 1.75 -0.34
N GLY A 27 -1.86 2.55 -0.63
CA GLY A 27 -1.96 3.63 -1.62
C GLY A 27 -2.31 3.11 -3.03
N ILE A 28 -1.63 2.06 -3.48
CA ILE A 28 -1.91 1.39 -4.77
C ILE A 28 -3.32 0.81 -4.77
N ALA A 29 -3.70 0.07 -3.72
CA ALA A 29 -5.01 -0.56 -3.65
C ALA A 29 -6.14 0.48 -3.68
N ARG A 30 -5.97 1.60 -2.95
CA ARG A 30 -6.92 2.72 -2.95
C ARG A 30 -7.06 3.36 -4.33
N ASP A 31 -5.94 3.67 -5.00
CA ASP A 31 -5.99 4.29 -6.33
C ASP A 31 -6.64 3.34 -7.35
N ALA A 32 -6.25 2.07 -7.36
CA ALA A 32 -6.82 1.06 -8.26
C ALA A 32 -8.33 0.85 -8.02
N ALA A 33 -8.76 0.76 -6.76
CA ALA A 33 -10.19 0.67 -6.43
C ALA A 33 -10.95 1.94 -6.85
N GLY A 34 -10.35 3.12 -6.65
CA GLY A 34 -10.91 4.41 -7.10
C GLY A 34 -11.06 4.53 -8.62
N ARG A 35 -10.29 3.74 -9.38
CA ARG A 35 -10.39 3.61 -10.84
C ARG A 35 -11.37 2.51 -11.29
N GLY A 36 -12.04 1.83 -10.36
CA GLY A 36 -13.09 0.85 -10.64
C GLY A 36 -12.62 -0.61 -10.77
N LEU A 37 -11.38 -0.94 -10.39
CA LEU A 37 -10.91 -2.31 -10.39
C LEU A 37 -11.44 -3.07 -9.17
N ASN A 38 -11.71 -4.37 -9.33
CA ASN A 38 -11.91 -5.29 -8.21
C ASN A 38 -10.55 -5.61 -7.60
N VAL A 39 -10.22 -4.98 -6.48
CA VAL A 39 -8.90 -5.11 -5.84
C VAL A 39 -9.01 -5.94 -4.56
N ILE A 40 -8.10 -6.89 -4.40
CA ILE A 40 -7.86 -7.59 -3.13
C ILE A 40 -6.51 -7.13 -2.58
N LEU A 41 -6.47 -6.74 -1.31
CA LEU A 41 -5.21 -6.51 -0.59
C LEU A 41 -5.06 -7.57 0.49
N CYS A 42 -3.90 -8.19 0.57
CA CYS A 42 -3.56 -9.10 1.66
C CYS A 42 -2.33 -8.59 2.42
N GLU A 43 -2.40 -8.65 3.75
CA GLU A 43 -1.29 -8.39 4.66
C GLU A 43 -1.14 -9.62 5.56
N LYS A 44 0.10 -9.99 5.85
CA LYS A 44 0.42 -11.14 6.69
C LYS A 44 0.12 -10.83 8.16
N ASP A 45 0.46 -9.63 8.61
CA ASP A 45 0.28 -9.15 9.98
C ASP A 45 -0.89 -8.14 10.06
N ASP A 46 -0.75 -7.07 10.85
CA ASP A 46 -1.69 -5.94 10.86
C ASP A 46 -1.26 -4.85 9.86
N LEU A 47 -2.19 -3.97 9.46
CA LEU A 47 -1.92 -2.86 8.57
C LEU A 47 -0.80 -1.96 9.15
N ALA A 48 0.14 -1.58 8.30
CA ALA A 48 1.29 -0.76 8.65
C ALA A 48 2.21 -1.32 9.77
N ALA A 49 2.13 -2.60 10.13
CA ALA A 49 2.88 -3.21 11.24
C ALA A 49 4.42 -3.06 11.17
N HIS A 50 4.99 -2.82 9.97
CA HIS A 50 6.44 -2.71 9.73
C HIS A 50 6.89 -1.26 9.50
N THR A 51 7.70 -0.99 8.47
CA THR A 51 8.31 0.33 8.19
C THR A 51 7.33 1.50 8.17
N SER A 52 6.09 1.25 7.76
CA SER A 52 5.05 2.30 7.70
C SER A 52 4.67 2.87 9.07
N SER A 53 4.78 2.09 10.16
CA SER A 53 4.61 2.57 11.54
C SER A 53 5.93 3.00 12.20
N ALA A 54 7.07 2.53 11.67
CA ALA A 54 8.42 2.83 12.16
C ALA A 54 9.09 4.08 11.52
N SER A 55 8.30 5.05 11.06
CA SER A 55 8.82 6.33 10.56
C SER A 55 9.01 7.37 11.68
N SER A 56 9.67 8.48 11.34
CA SER A 56 9.73 9.69 12.17
C SER A 56 8.37 10.42 12.31
N LYS A 57 7.33 9.95 11.60
CA LYS A 57 5.97 10.50 11.63
C LYS A 57 5.90 11.96 11.18
N LEU A 58 6.76 12.33 10.23
CA LEU A 58 6.80 13.65 9.59
C LEU A 58 6.51 13.52 8.09
N ILE A 59 5.69 14.44 7.57
CA ILE A 59 5.56 14.66 6.13
C ILE A 59 6.52 15.78 5.76
N HIS A 60 7.65 15.44 5.14
CA HIS A 60 8.73 16.40 4.87
C HIS A 60 9.27 16.33 3.44
N GLY A 61 9.79 17.46 2.96
CA GLY A 61 10.48 17.55 1.66
C GLY A 61 11.89 16.95 1.63
N GLY A 62 12.46 16.62 2.79
CA GLY A 62 13.80 16.04 2.91
C GLY A 62 14.90 17.06 2.63
N LEU A 63 14.96 18.13 3.44
CA LEU A 63 15.87 19.27 3.25
C LEU A 63 17.34 18.85 3.00
N ARG A 64 17.82 17.83 3.72
CA ARG A 64 19.18 17.28 3.56
C ARG A 64 19.47 16.83 2.13
N TYR A 65 18.46 16.38 1.39
CA TYR A 65 18.65 15.88 0.03
C TYR A 65 19.08 16.97 -0.98
N LEU A 66 18.93 18.25 -0.64
CA LEU A 66 19.48 19.34 -1.44
C LEU A 66 21.01 19.32 -1.52
N GLU A 67 21.70 18.85 -0.47
CA GLU A 67 23.17 18.70 -0.49
C GLU A 67 23.65 17.70 -1.54
N TYR A 68 22.77 16.76 -1.92
CA TYR A 68 23.01 15.75 -2.95
C TYR A 68 22.40 16.12 -4.30
N TYR A 69 21.93 17.36 -4.47
CA TYR A 69 21.31 17.86 -5.70
C TYR A 69 20.04 17.08 -6.14
N GLU A 70 19.34 16.45 -5.20
CA GLU A 70 18.09 15.70 -5.43
C GLU A 70 16.87 16.63 -5.56
N PHE A 71 16.97 17.63 -6.44
CA PHE A 71 15.95 18.69 -6.56
C PHE A 71 14.58 18.17 -6.98
N ALA A 72 14.54 17.16 -7.86
CA ALA A 72 13.29 16.57 -8.32
C ALA A 72 12.53 15.88 -7.17
N LEU A 73 13.25 15.13 -6.33
CA LEU A 73 12.70 14.48 -5.14
C LEU A 73 12.15 15.52 -4.15
N VAL A 74 12.98 16.50 -3.78
CA VAL A 74 12.59 17.53 -2.80
C VAL A 74 11.38 18.31 -3.29
N ARG A 75 11.37 18.73 -4.57
CA ARG A 75 10.24 19.44 -5.18
C ARG A 75 8.97 18.61 -5.17
N LYS A 76 9.04 17.32 -5.50
CA LYS A 76 7.87 16.44 -5.48
C LYS A 76 7.35 16.28 -4.06
N ALA A 77 8.21 15.96 -3.10
CA ALA A 77 7.82 15.73 -1.70
C ALA A 77 7.19 16.98 -1.05
N LEU A 78 7.68 18.18 -1.37
CA LEU A 78 7.06 19.43 -0.90
C LEU A 78 5.69 19.68 -1.53
N ARG A 79 5.51 19.37 -2.83
CA ARG A 79 4.21 19.52 -3.50
C ARG A 79 3.16 18.53 -3.02
N GLU A 80 3.52 17.27 -2.77
CA GLU A 80 2.56 16.25 -2.31
C GLU A 80 2.09 16.47 -0.87
N ARG A 81 2.70 17.41 -0.13
CA ARG A 81 2.32 17.73 1.25
C ARG A 81 1.02 18.55 1.34
N GLU A 82 0.73 19.36 0.33
CA GLU A 82 -0.40 20.32 0.26
C GLU A 82 -1.33 19.97 -0.90
#